data_AF-A0AAU7DVQ1-F1
#
_entry.id   AF-A0AAU7DVQ1-F1
#
_cell.length_a   1.000
_cell.length_b   1.000
_cell.length_c   1.000
_cell.angle_alpha   90.00
_cell.angle_beta   90.00
_cell.angle_gamma   90.00
#
_symmetry.space_group_name_H-M   'P 1'
#
loop_
_entity.id
_entity.type
_entity.pdbx_description
1 polymer ?
#
loop_
_entity_poly.entity_id
_entity_poly.type
_entity_poly.pdbx_seq_one_letter_code
_entity_poly.pdbx_strand_id
1 'polypeptide(L)'
;MTTTIAEPRTAEMTVDQAIGLTVNQYLFALKMPAVDLARAFNIGRSTVSRKLHGLVSFSPTELLITAKLLGIEISDLMPTWHEKAPESEGGFEGWVPAPFVPGKGHLTPFRSNQNLEPSVP
;
A
#
# COMPACT_ATOMS: atom_id res chain seq x y z
N MET A 1 28.00 33.37 -15.55
CA MET A 1 27.19 32.92 -14.39
C MET A 1 26.89 31.45 -14.63
N THR A 2 27.48 30.56 -13.84
CA THR A 2 27.34 29.11 -14.03
C THR A 2 26.20 28.64 -13.14
N THR A 3 25.08 28.22 -13.73
CA THR A 3 23.98 27.60 -13.00
C THR A 3 24.39 26.17 -12.68
N THR A 4 24.79 25.92 -11.43
CA THR A 4 24.92 24.56 -10.88
C THR A 4 23.52 23.95 -10.85
N ILE A 5 23.25 23.02 -11.77
CA ILE A 5 22.08 22.15 -11.69
C ILE A 5 22.38 21.18 -10.53
N ALA A 6 21.70 21.37 -9.40
CA ALA A 6 21.76 20.39 -8.32
C ALA A 6 21.25 19.06 -8.87
N GLU A 7 22.06 17.99 -8.77
CA GLU A 7 21.62 16.66 -9.15
C GLU A 7 20.30 16.34 -8.43
N PRO A 8 19.31 15.73 -9.12
CA PRO A 8 18.12 15.27 -8.45
C PRO A 8 18.58 14.30 -7.36
N ARG A 9 18.45 14.70 -6.09
CA ARG A 9 18.54 13.76 -4.97
C ARG A 9 17.44 12.74 -5.23
N THR A 10 17.77 11.61 -5.83
CA THR A 10 16.93 10.42 -5.85
C THR A 10 16.77 10.06 -4.39
N ALA A 11 15.72 10.59 -3.75
CA ALA A 11 15.41 10.26 -2.39
C ALA A 11 15.14 8.76 -2.37
N GLU A 12 16.07 8.00 -1.78
CA GLU A 12 15.94 6.56 -1.61
C GLU A 12 14.61 6.28 -0.91
N MET A 13 13.77 5.46 -1.55
CA MET A 13 12.45 5.16 -1.03
C MET A 13 12.58 4.29 0.21
N THR A 14 11.92 4.69 1.30
CA THR A 14 11.88 3.88 2.53
C THR A 14 10.97 2.66 2.37
N VAL A 15 11.15 1.66 3.23
CA VAL A 15 10.27 0.47 3.28
C VAL A 15 8.80 0.87 3.44
N ASP A 16 8.53 1.88 4.28
CA ASP A 16 7.18 2.37 4.56
C ASP A 16 6.58 3.09 3.36
N GLN A 17 7.39 3.84 2.59
CA GLN A 17 6.95 4.45 1.33
C GLN A 17 6.65 3.39 0.28
N ALA A 18 7.47 2.33 0.19
CA ALA A 18 7.25 1.22 -0.72
C ALA A 18 5.93 0.48 -0.42
N ILE A 19 5.68 0.19 0.86
CA ILE A 19 4.43 -0.41 1.33
C ILE A 19 3.25 0.52 1.06
N GLY A 20 3.34 1.78 1.47
CA GLY A 20 2.28 2.78 1.29
C GLY A 20 1.90 2.98 -0.18
N LEU A 21 2.90 2.99 -1.08
CA LEU A 21 2.69 3.07 -2.52
C LEU A 21 1.94 1.84 -3.05
N THR A 22 2.37 0.64 -2.67
CA THR A 22 1.74 -0.63 -3.06
C THR A 22 0.27 -0.66 -2.61
N VAL A 23 0.00 -0.33 -1.34
CA VAL A 23 -1.36 -0.30 -0.79
C VAL A 23 -2.22 0.73 -1.54
N ASN A 24 -1.70 1.93 -1.80
CA ASN A 24 -2.42 2.96 -2.56
C ASN A 24 -2.79 2.50 -3.98
N GLN A 25 -1.90 1.79 -4.66
CA GLN A 25 -2.19 1.25 -6.00
C GLN A 25 -3.39 0.30 -5.98
N TYR A 26 -3.43 -0.63 -5.02
CA TYR A 26 -4.56 -1.54 -4.88
C TYR A 26 -5.85 -0.82 -4.45
N LEU A 27 -5.80 0.12 -3.52
CA LEU A 27 -6.97 0.93 -3.15
C LEU A 27 -7.55 1.67 -4.35
N PHE A 28 -6.69 2.29 -5.16
CA PHE A 28 -7.10 2.98 -6.38
C PHE A 28 -7.73 2.01 -7.39
N ALA A 29 -7.06 0.88 -7.67
CA ALA A 29 -7.53 -0.11 -8.63
C ALA A 29 -8.89 -0.71 -8.25
N LEU A 30 -9.12 -0.96 -6.95
CA LEU A 30 -10.36 -1.50 -6.42
C LEU A 30 -11.42 -0.44 -6.11
N LYS A 31 -11.13 0.85 -6.36
CA LYS A 31 -11.98 2.00 -5.98
C LYS A 31 -12.38 1.97 -4.50
N MET A 32 -11.49 1.47 -3.65
CA MET A 32 -11.69 1.37 -2.21
C MET A 32 -11.20 2.64 -1.53
N PRO A 33 -12.06 3.36 -0.79
CA PRO A 33 -11.66 4.58 -0.13
C PRO A 33 -10.77 4.28 1.09
N ALA A 34 -9.74 5.10 1.33
CA ALA A 34 -8.84 4.97 2.48
C ALA A 34 -9.56 5.00 3.85
N VAL A 35 -10.78 5.52 3.91
CA VAL A 35 -11.61 5.48 5.14
C VAL A 35 -11.97 4.05 5.56
N ASP A 36 -12.00 3.10 4.64
CA ASP A 36 -12.30 1.70 4.96
C ASP A 36 -11.13 1.05 5.71
N LEU A 37 -9.89 1.39 5.38
CA LEU A 37 -8.73 1.02 6.20
C LEU A 37 -8.78 1.69 7.58
N ALA A 38 -9.18 2.96 7.66
CA ALA A 38 -9.28 3.67 8.93
C ALA A 38 -10.27 3.00 9.89
N ARG A 39 -11.42 2.57 9.36
CA ARG A 39 -12.40 1.76 10.09
C ARG A 39 -11.85 0.40 10.49
N ALA A 40 -11.19 -0.31 9.56
CA ALA A 40 -10.64 -1.64 9.81
C ALA A 40 -9.55 -1.65 10.89
N PHE A 41 -8.72 -0.60 10.94
CA PHE A 41 -7.66 -0.46 11.96
C PHE A 41 -8.14 0.20 13.26
N ASN A 42 -9.37 0.73 13.29
CA ASN A 42 -9.88 1.57 14.38
C ASN A 42 -8.96 2.78 14.67
N ILE A 43 -8.48 3.46 13.63
CA ILE A 43 -7.62 4.64 13.73
C ILE A 43 -8.18 5.83 12.93
N GLY A 44 -7.68 7.03 13.22
CA GLY A 44 -8.08 8.24 12.49
C GLY A 44 -7.65 8.26 11.01
N ARG A 45 -8.46 8.89 10.16
CA ARG A 45 -8.18 9.08 8.72
C ARG A 45 -6.81 9.72 8.44
N SER A 46 -6.40 10.67 9.29
CA SER A 46 -5.09 11.33 9.14
C SER A 46 -3.94 10.34 9.36
N THR A 47 -4.08 9.38 10.27
CA THR A 47 -3.07 8.34 10.51
C THR A 47 -2.99 7.37 9.33
N VAL A 48 -4.13 6.96 8.76
CA VAL A 48 -4.12 6.16 7.53
C VAL A 48 -3.47 6.90 6.37
N SER A 49 -3.80 8.17 6.17
CA SER A 49 -3.16 8.98 5.12
C SER A 49 -1.65 9.05 5.30
N ARG A 50 -1.15 9.27 6.53
CA ARG A 50 0.29 9.22 6.81
C ARG A 50 0.91 7.86 6.51
N LYS A 51 0.24 6.75 6.83
CA LYS A 51 0.70 5.39 6.48
C LYS A 51 0.77 5.18 4.97
N LEU A 52 -0.26 5.61 4.23
CA LEU A 52 -0.31 5.52 2.76
C LEU A 52 0.78 6.36 2.07
N HIS A 53 1.24 7.44 2.72
CA HIS A 53 2.38 8.24 2.25
C HIS A 53 3.74 7.79 2.81
N GLY A 54 3.80 6.67 3.54
CA GLY A 54 5.04 6.14 4.13
C GLY A 54 5.63 6.98 5.25
N LEU A 55 4.84 7.86 5.87
CA LEU A 55 5.25 8.71 6.99
C LEU A 55 5.08 8.01 8.36
N VAL A 56 4.32 6.92 8.39
CA VAL A 56 4.08 6.08 9.56
C VAL A 56 4.08 4.63 9.11
N SER A 57 4.81 3.76 9.80
CA SER A 57 4.92 2.36 9.43
C SER A 57 3.60 1.61 9.63
N PHE A 58 3.35 0.60 8.78
CA PHE A 58 2.30 -0.38 9.04
C PHE A 58 2.78 -1.41 10.06
N SER A 59 1.95 -1.72 11.04
CA SER A 59 2.17 -2.89 11.88
C SER A 59 1.87 -4.18 11.09
N PRO A 60 2.46 -5.33 11.48
CA PRO A 60 2.16 -6.61 10.85
C PRO A 60 0.66 -6.96 10.84
N THR A 61 -0.05 -6.63 11.92
CA THR A 61 -1.51 -6.86 12.02
C THR A 61 -2.28 -6.02 11.00
N GLU A 62 -1.92 -4.74 10.82
CA GLU A 62 -2.55 -3.88 9.81
C GLU A 62 -2.28 -4.40 8.39
N LEU A 63 -1.09 -4.92 8.11
CA LEU A 63 -0.76 -5.51 6.80
C LEU A 63 -1.60 -6.75 6.51
N LEU A 64 -1.78 -7.64 7.49
CA LEU A 64 -2.64 -8.81 7.36
C LEU A 64 -4.11 -8.43 7.12
N ILE A 65 -4.61 -7.43 7.85
CA ILE A 65 -5.97 -6.90 7.67
C ILE A 65 -6.11 -6.28 6.28
N THR A 66 -5.10 -5.53 5.82
CA THR A 66 -5.08 -4.88 4.50
C THR A 66 -5.13 -5.93 3.39
N ALA A 67 -4.26 -6.94 3.44
CA ALA A 67 -4.23 -8.03 2.47
C ALA A 67 -5.60 -8.74 2.38
N LYS A 68 -6.18 -9.06 3.54
CA LYS A 68 -7.53 -9.64 3.62
C LYS A 68 -8.61 -8.73 3.02
N LEU A 69 -8.56 -7.42 3.28
CA LEU A 69 -9.54 -6.46 2.77
C LEU A 69 -9.44 -6.30 1.24
N LEU A 70 -8.22 -6.32 0.71
CA LEU A 70 -7.95 -6.23 -0.72
C LEU A 70 -8.20 -7.57 -1.46
N GLY A 71 -8.27 -8.69 -0.73
CA GLY A 71 -8.42 -10.02 -1.29
C GLY A 71 -7.14 -10.56 -1.94
N ILE A 72 -5.96 -10.18 -1.42
CA ILE A 72 -4.63 -10.57 -1.91
C ILE A 72 -3.83 -11.23 -0.79
N GLU A 73 -2.71 -11.86 -1.13
CA GLU A 73 -1.79 -12.42 -0.13
C GLU A 73 -0.94 -11.31 0.50
N ILE A 74 -0.47 -11.51 1.73
CA ILE A 74 0.40 -10.51 2.39
C ILE A 74 1.71 -10.31 1.61
N SER A 75 2.22 -11.34 0.92
CA SER A 75 3.40 -11.23 0.05
C SER A 75 3.21 -10.24 -1.10
N ASP A 76 1.97 -9.98 -1.52
CA ASP A 76 1.64 -8.99 -2.56
C ASP A 76 1.75 -7.54 -2.08
N LEU A 77 1.96 -7.34 -0.77
CA LEU A 77 2.21 -6.04 -0.16
C LEU A 77 3.68 -5.83 0.21
N MET A 78 4.51 -6.89 0.17
CA MET A 78 5.86 -6.83 0.72
C MET A 78 6.85 -6.27 -0.30
N PRO A 79 7.58 -5.19 0.03
CA PRO A 79 8.59 -4.64 -0.84
C PRO A 79 9.82 -5.55 -0.89
N THR A 80 10.63 -5.36 -1.92
CA THR A 80 11.92 -6.05 -2.09
C THR A 80 13.05 -5.05 -1.98
N TRP A 81 14.18 -5.47 -1.41
CA TRP A 81 15.40 -4.69 -1.44
C TRP A 81 16.08 -4.88 -2.80
N HIS A 82 16.36 -3.79 -3.50
CA HIS A 82 17.14 -3.80 -4.72
C HIS A 82 18.52 -3.24 -4.42
N GLU A 83 19.53 -4.12 -4.48
CA GLU A 83 20.92 -3.73 -4.35
C GLU A 83 21.39 -3.02 -5.62
N LYS A 84 22.26 -2.02 -5.47
CA LYS A 84 22.76 -1.22 -6.58
C LYS A 84 23.40 -2.13 -7.65
N ALA A 85 22.91 -2.06 -8.89
CA ALA A 85 23.64 -2.62 -10.02
C ALA A 85 24.99 -1.90 -10.18
N PRO A 86 26.01 -2.52 -10.82
CA PRO A 86 27.28 -1.85 -11.10
C PRO A 86 27.05 -0.48 -11.75
N GLU A 87 27.90 0.50 -11.44
CA GLU A 87 27.72 1.92 -11.84
C GLU A 87 27.50 2.12 -13.35
N SER A 88 27.91 1.16 -14.16
CA SER A 88 27.68 1.10 -15.61
C SER A 88 26.22 0.94 -16.03
N GLU A 89 25.31 0.54 -15.13
CA GLU A 89 23.91 0.21 -15.45
C GLU A 89 22.90 1.22 -14.88
N GLY A 90 23.36 2.27 -14.20
CA GLY A 90 22.48 3.32 -13.67
C GLY A 90 21.49 2.83 -12.61
N GLY A 91 21.80 1.72 -11.93
CA GLY A 91 20.94 1.14 -10.90
C GLY A 91 20.84 2.04 -9.65
N PHE A 92 19.66 2.05 -9.03
CA PHE A 92 19.47 2.64 -7.72
C PHE A 92 19.50 1.55 -6.64
N GLU A 93 20.03 1.91 -5.48
CA GLU A 93 19.90 1.14 -4.25
C GLU A 93 18.61 1.57 -3.54
N GLY A 94 17.83 0.62 -3.03
CA GLY A 94 16.70 0.97 -2.18
C GLY A 94 15.56 -0.03 -2.20
N TRP A 95 14.50 0.31 -1.47
CA TRP A 95 13.27 -0.46 -1.48
C TRP A 95 12.55 -0.30 -2.80
N VAL A 96 12.03 -1.40 -3.32
CA VAL A 96 11.15 -1.46 -4.49
C VAL A 96 9.77 -1.92 -4.01
N PRO A 97 8.68 -1.21 -4.36
CA PRO A 97 7.33 -1.62 -3.98
C PRO A 97 7.02 -3.02 -4.52
N ALA A 98 6.08 -3.72 -3.88
CA ALA A 98 5.65 -4.99 -4.43
C ALA A 98 5.06 -4.77 -5.84
N PRO A 99 5.32 -5.66 -6.82
CA PRO A 99 4.75 -5.51 -8.15
C PRO A 99 3.23 -5.46 -8.10
N PHE A 100 2.65 -4.40 -8.66
CA PHE A 100 1.21 -4.31 -8.81
C PHE A 100 0.73 -5.24 -9.92
N VAL A 101 -0.23 -6.12 -9.60
CA VAL A 101 -0.86 -7.04 -10.55
C VAL A 101 -2.33 -6.66 -10.71
N PRO A 102 -2.70 -5.95 -11.79
CA PRO A 102 -4.10 -5.59 -12.06
C PRO A 102 -5.00 -6.83 -12.10
N GLY A 103 -6.19 -6.74 -11.50
CA GLY A 103 -7.13 -7.86 -11.44
C GLY A 103 -6.80 -8.93 -10.39
N LYS A 104 -5.66 -8.80 -9.70
CA LYS A 104 -5.40 -9.53 -8.45
C LYS A 104 -6.12 -8.82 -7.31
N GLY A 105 -6.82 -9.58 -6.48
CA GLY A 105 -7.75 -9.03 -5.50
C GLY A 105 -9.19 -9.18 -5.95
N HIS A 106 -10.08 -8.55 -5.22
CA HIS A 106 -11.44 -9.01 -5.06
C HIS A 106 -12.31 -9.29 -6.32
N LEU A 107 -12.87 -10.51 -6.40
CA LEU A 107 -14.00 -10.94 -7.26
C LEU A 107 -15.28 -11.35 -6.48
N THR A 108 -15.38 -11.14 -5.16
CA THR A 108 -16.46 -11.72 -4.32
C THR A 108 -17.30 -10.70 -3.54
N PRO A 109 -18.21 -9.89 -4.14
CA PRO A 109 -18.75 -8.66 -3.54
C PRO A 109 -18.94 -8.74 -2.02
N PHE A 110 -18.25 -7.87 -1.26
CA PHE A 110 -18.48 -7.72 0.19
C PHE A 110 -19.88 -7.13 0.36
N ARG A 111 -20.90 -7.98 0.26
CA ARG A 111 -22.30 -7.64 0.50
C ARG A 111 -22.46 -7.52 2.01
N SER A 112 -22.42 -6.29 2.50
CA SER A 112 -23.05 -5.90 3.75
C SER A 112 -24.58 -5.96 3.58
N ASN A 113 -25.16 -7.17 3.53
CA ASN A 113 -26.60 -7.32 3.75
C ASN A 113 -26.81 -7.75 5.20
N GLN A 114 -26.87 -6.77 6.11
CA GLN A 114 -27.34 -6.94 7.48
C GLN A 114 -28.87 -6.84 7.57
N ASN A 115 -29.61 -7.56 6.72
CA ASN A 115 -31.04 -7.76 6.92
C ASN A 115 -31.28 -9.18 7.44
N LEU A 116 -30.94 -9.38 8.73
CA LEU A 116 -31.56 -10.41 9.55
C LEU A 116 -32.93 -9.87 9.96
N GLU A 117 -33.92 -10.02 9.07
CA GLU A 117 -35.32 -9.97 9.50
C GLU A 117 -35.57 -11.21 10.37
N PRO A 118 -36.11 -11.07 11.58
CA PRO A 118 -36.39 -12.21 12.45
C PRO A 118 -37.49 -13.08 11.84
N SER A 119 -37.22 -14.36 11.62
CA SER A 119 -38.26 -15.34 11.31
C SER A 119 -39.10 -15.63 12.56
N VAL A 120 -40.31 -15.08 12.60
CA VAL A 120 -41.44 -15.51 13.46
C VAL A 120 -42.73 -15.20 12.64
N PRO A 121 -43.67 -16.14 12.46
CA PRO A 121 -44.44 -16.82 13.53
C PRO A 121 -44.07 -18.28 13.78
#